data_AF-A0A4V0I6P8-F1
#
_entry.id   AF-A0A4V0I6P8-F1
#
_cell.length_a   1.000
_cell.length_b   1.000
_cell.length_c   1.000
_cell.angle_alpha   90.00
_cell.angle_beta   90.00
_cell.angle_gamma   90.00
#
_symmetry.space_group_name_H-M   'P 1'
#
loop_
_entity.id
_entity.type
_entity.pdbx_description
1 polymer ?
#
loop_
_entity_poly.entity_id
_entity_poly.type
_entity_poly.pdbx_seq_one_letter_code
_entity_poly.pdbx_strand_id
1 'polypeptide(L)'
;MTATARTALVVAALALCGPAVAAPLPNEKCPVMPTEKAVPEFHAEHQGRTVYFCCAGCVAKFRANPGPYLANLPPASDPPAPTPDAPPEWRERALEAFLVAAEFCDRHRPVLTGVAVAGLAVAAAGRARRRLVRKGSTSRSTRALAALAHPSAFLVIGLAGLCGVLWQEMRLARDEVTAAHRAAEQHQSAAQRANLADSAKLLHWAWPRGFHELPKGVRNTYYRGNDERSDKLFNGGNYRTATFRVVLKRADGSDAEPGTRVEGEALAVRLDVTRAPNTADVFFKADQMTGVFVTSLEEQNEDSRPLRSAGAGNWTVEVPVPPRAAGDGGYTRLGGVWAVSVGDPKRTTGAGTIHYYIRAVLYVRDGVLLPESVVWMVAVYPSPILHGPHADGEWFSDRPIPEIPDGRNATEPKLLGAPEKK
;
A
#
# COMPACT_ATOMS: atom_id res chain seq x y z
N MET A 1 17.54 45.03 -2.55
CA MET A 1 17.71 45.09 -4.02
C MET A 1 16.31 45.22 -4.63
N THR A 2 16.09 46.18 -5.52
CA THR A 2 14.78 46.59 -6.04
C THR A 2 14.20 45.58 -7.03
N ALA A 3 12.86 45.56 -7.16
CA ALA A 3 12.06 44.60 -7.91
C ALA A 3 12.48 44.41 -9.39
N THR A 4 13.17 45.38 -9.97
CA THR A 4 13.73 45.34 -11.34
C THR A 4 14.80 44.26 -11.54
N ALA A 5 15.54 43.87 -10.50
CA ALA A 5 16.54 42.80 -10.60
C ALA A 5 15.92 41.39 -10.63
N ARG A 6 14.72 41.21 -10.04
CA ARG A 6 13.98 39.94 -10.07
C ARG A 6 13.37 39.67 -11.43
N THR A 7 12.85 40.69 -12.11
CA THR A 7 12.23 40.54 -13.43
C THR A 7 13.26 40.23 -14.52
N ALA A 8 14.47 40.81 -14.45
CA ALA A 8 15.54 40.53 -15.42
C ALA A 8 16.08 39.08 -15.33
N LEU A 9 16.11 38.50 -14.13
CA LEU A 9 16.60 37.13 -13.90
C LEU A 9 15.59 36.06 -14.38
N VAL A 10 14.29 36.33 -14.22
CA VAL A 10 13.20 35.43 -14.66
C VAL A 10 13.05 35.44 -16.19
N VAL A 11 13.21 36.60 -16.83
CA VAL A 11 13.15 36.72 -18.30
C VAL A 11 14.35 36.05 -18.98
N ALA A 12 15.55 36.10 -18.37
CA ALA A 12 16.72 35.39 -18.88
C ALA A 12 16.60 33.86 -18.73
N ALA A 13 15.92 33.37 -17.69
CA ALA A 13 15.66 31.94 -17.49
C ALA A 13 14.58 31.39 -18.45
N LEU A 14 13.55 32.19 -18.77
CA LEU A 14 12.49 31.80 -19.71
C LEU A 14 12.94 31.78 -21.18
N ALA A 15 13.96 32.57 -21.55
CA ALA A 15 14.49 32.61 -22.92
C ALA A 15 15.30 31.37 -23.33
N LEU A 16 15.66 30.49 -22.38
CA LEU A 16 16.40 29.25 -22.61
C LEU A 16 15.50 28.00 -22.68
N CYS A 17 14.22 28.12 -22.34
CA CYS A 17 13.26 27.03 -22.52
C CYS A 17 12.60 27.15 -23.90
N GLY A 18 13.23 26.57 -24.91
CA GLY A 18 12.51 26.16 -26.12
C GLY A 18 11.36 25.22 -25.75
N PRO A 19 10.30 25.10 -26.58
CA PRO A 19 9.21 24.17 -26.31
C PRO A 19 9.79 22.76 -26.20
N ALA A 20 9.51 22.07 -25.09
CA ALA A 20 9.86 20.68 -24.92
C ALA A 20 9.14 19.85 -26.00
N VAL A 21 9.85 19.52 -27.07
CA VAL A 21 9.38 18.53 -28.04
C VAL A 21 9.39 17.20 -27.29
N ALA A 22 8.20 16.67 -27.01
CA ALA A 22 8.03 15.40 -26.34
C ALA A 22 8.83 14.32 -27.09
N ALA A 23 9.71 13.62 -26.38
CA ALA A 23 10.49 12.54 -26.97
C ALA A 23 9.55 11.46 -27.53
N PRO A 24 9.84 10.90 -28.71
CA PRO A 24 9.00 9.86 -29.30
C PRO A 24 8.97 8.61 -28.42
N LEU A 25 7.81 7.97 -28.35
CA LEU A 25 7.64 6.74 -27.58
C LEU A 25 8.59 5.64 -28.08
N PRO A 26 9.18 4.81 -27.20
CA PRO A 26 10.00 3.66 -27.55
C PRO A 26 9.35 2.64 -28.50
N ASN A 27 8.02 2.67 -28.64
CA ASN A 27 7.27 1.94 -29.65
C ASN A 27 6.00 2.73 -30.02
N GLU A 28 5.77 2.97 -31.31
CA GLU A 28 4.59 3.70 -31.81
C GLU A 28 3.33 2.83 -31.84
N LYS A 29 3.50 1.52 -32.05
CA LYS A 29 2.41 0.54 -32.16
C LYS A 29 2.36 -0.38 -30.96
N CYS A 30 1.15 -0.82 -30.61
CA CYS A 30 0.96 -1.76 -29.52
C CYS A 30 1.48 -3.15 -29.91
N PRO A 31 2.39 -3.77 -29.14
CA PRO A 31 2.96 -5.08 -29.50
C PRO A 31 1.94 -6.23 -29.37
N VAL A 32 0.84 -6.02 -28.64
CA VAL A 32 -0.27 -6.99 -28.49
C VAL A 32 -1.33 -6.79 -29.59
N MET A 33 -1.52 -5.56 -30.05
CA MET A 33 -2.42 -5.21 -31.17
C MET A 33 -1.68 -4.30 -32.16
N PRO A 34 -0.89 -4.87 -33.09
CA PRO A 34 0.03 -4.09 -33.94
C PRO A 34 -0.62 -3.05 -34.87
N THR A 35 -1.93 -3.16 -35.10
CA THR A 35 -2.72 -2.18 -35.86
C THR A 35 -2.95 -0.89 -35.07
N GLU A 36 -2.99 -0.97 -33.74
CA GLU A 36 -3.33 0.14 -32.84
C GLU A 36 -2.11 0.96 -32.40
N LYS A 37 -2.31 2.26 -32.19
CA LYS A 37 -1.26 3.16 -31.65
C LYS A 37 -1.07 2.94 -30.15
N ALA A 38 0.17 2.92 -29.71
CA ALA A 38 0.52 2.92 -28.31
C ALA A 38 0.33 4.33 -27.72
N VAL A 39 -0.09 4.41 -26.46
CA VAL A 39 -0.26 5.68 -25.73
C VAL A 39 0.54 5.66 -24.42
N PRO A 40 1.03 6.81 -23.93
CA PRO A 40 1.88 6.88 -22.74
C PRO A 40 1.22 6.33 -21.46
N GLU A 41 -0.11 6.45 -21.37
CA GLU A 41 -0.91 6.05 -20.21
C GLU A 41 -0.80 4.55 -19.90
N PHE A 42 -0.66 3.70 -20.92
CA PHE A 42 -0.60 2.26 -20.76
C PHE A 42 0.82 1.76 -21.04
N HIS A 43 1.57 1.42 -20.00
CA HIS A 43 2.95 0.95 -20.12
C HIS A 43 3.32 -0.18 -19.16
N ALA A 44 4.41 -0.87 -19.47
CA ALA A 44 5.02 -1.89 -18.63
C ALA A 44 6.54 -1.91 -18.83
N GLU A 45 7.27 -2.16 -17.75
CA GLU A 45 8.72 -2.39 -17.79
C GLU A 45 9.02 -3.84 -18.15
N HIS A 46 9.92 -4.06 -19.11
CA HIS A 46 10.42 -5.39 -19.46
C HIS A 46 11.90 -5.31 -19.85
N GLN A 47 12.76 -6.05 -19.14
CA GLN A 47 14.21 -6.10 -19.38
C GLN A 47 14.88 -4.72 -19.43
N GLY A 48 14.45 -3.78 -18.57
CA GLY A 48 14.99 -2.43 -18.50
C GLY A 48 14.48 -1.47 -19.58
N ARG A 49 13.45 -1.86 -20.33
CA ARG A 49 12.77 -1.03 -21.34
C ARG A 49 11.31 -0.81 -20.99
N THR A 50 10.86 0.44 -21.06
CA THR A 50 9.43 0.80 -21.02
C THR A 50 8.77 0.47 -22.35
N VAL A 51 7.75 -0.38 -22.31
CA VAL A 51 6.91 -0.76 -23.45
C VAL A 51 5.53 -0.13 -23.31
N TYR A 52 5.03 0.49 -24.37
CA TYR A 52 3.74 1.18 -24.39
C TYR A 52 2.66 0.41 -25.16
N PHE A 53 1.39 0.61 -24.77
CA PHE A 53 0.24 -0.14 -25.26
C PHE A 53 -0.93 0.77 -25.59
N CYS A 54 -1.92 0.25 -26.32
CA CYS A 54 -3.14 1.00 -26.66
C CYS A 54 -4.22 0.97 -25.56
N CYS A 55 -4.18 -0.03 -24.65
CA CYS A 55 -5.15 -0.19 -23.57
C CYS A 55 -4.61 -1.05 -22.42
N ALA A 56 -5.27 -0.96 -21.26
CA ALA A 56 -4.95 -1.75 -20.06
C ALA A 56 -5.00 -3.28 -20.31
N GLY A 57 -5.91 -3.75 -21.17
CA GLY A 57 -6.00 -5.18 -21.52
C GLY A 57 -4.75 -5.70 -22.24
N CYS A 58 -4.09 -4.86 -23.03
CA CYS A 58 -2.82 -5.22 -23.68
C CYS A 58 -1.65 -5.24 -22.69
N VAL A 59 -1.63 -4.33 -21.71
CA VAL A 59 -0.66 -4.36 -20.60
C VAL A 59 -0.76 -5.68 -19.84
N ALA A 60 -1.98 -6.10 -19.49
CA ALA A 60 -2.22 -7.35 -18.77
C ALA A 60 -1.74 -8.57 -19.57
N LYS A 61 -2.07 -8.64 -20.87
CA LYS A 61 -1.62 -9.71 -21.77
C LYS A 61 -0.08 -9.77 -21.88
N PHE A 62 0.56 -8.63 -22.02
CA PHE A 62 2.01 -8.54 -22.14
C PHE A 62 2.72 -8.91 -20.83
N ARG A 63 2.21 -8.48 -19.67
CA ARG A 63 2.78 -8.87 -18.36
C ARG A 63 2.62 -10.37 -18.07
N ALA A 64 1.50 -10.97 -18.49
CA ALA A 64 1.23 -12.39 -18.28
C ALA A 64 2.12 -13.30 -19.11
N ASN A 65 2.40 -12.93 -20.37
CA ASN A 65 3.31 -13.67 -21.23
C ASN A 65 3.97 -12.73 -22.25
N PRO A 66 5.10 -12.10 -21.93
CA PRO A 66 5.72 -11.11 -22.81
C PRO A 66 6.34 -11.76 -24.05
N GLY A 67 6.85 -12.99 -23.92
CA GLY A 67 7.56 -13.74 -24.96
C GLY A 67 6.98 -13.66 -26.39
N PRO A 68 5.69 -13.99 -26.62
CA PRO A 68 5.07 -13.93 -27.94
C PRO A 68 4.97 -12.51 -28.52
N TYR A 69 5.04 -11.47 -27.69
CA TYR A 69 4.91 -10.07 -28.12
C TYR A 69 6.24 -9.36 -28.29
N LEU A 70 7.36 -9.95 -27.83
CA LEU A 70 8.70 -9.35 -27.96
C LEU A 70 9.12 -9.19 -29.42
N ALA A 71 8.69 -10.10 -30.29
CA ALA A 71 8.95 -10.01 -31.74
C ALA A 71 8.26 -8.80 -32.40
N ASN A 72 7.22 -8.24 -31.77
CA ASN A 72 6.49 -7.08 -32.26
C ASN A 72 7.05 -5.76 -31.73
N LEU A 73 8.08 -5.81 -30.88
CA LEU A 73 8.78 -4.61 -30.42
C LEU A 73 9.86 -4.22 -31.42
N PRO A 74 10.03 -2.91 -31.71
CA PRO A 74 11.18 -2.48 -32.48
C PRO A 74 12.46 -2.85 -31.72
N PRO A 75 13.59 -3.13 -32.40
CA PRO A 75 14.86 -3.40 -31.74
C PRO A 75 15.16 -2.29 -30.72
N ALA A 76 15.85 -2.64 -29.62
CA ALA A 76 16.24 -1.64 -28.63
C ALA A 76 17.09 -0.58 -29.34
N SER A 77 16.52 0.62 -29.53
CA SER A 77 17.31 1.75 -29.98
C SER A 77 18.23 2.15 -28.83
N ASP A 78 19.53 2.23 -29.10
CA ASP A 78 20.46 2.85 -28.19
C ASP A 78 19.91 4.21 -27.73
N PRO A 79 20.16 4.61 -26.46
CA PRO A 79 19.76 5.93 -26.00
C PRO A 79 20.25 6.98 -26.99
N PRO A 80 19.46 8.01 -27.31
CA PRO A 80 19.87 9.06 -28.24
C PRO A 80 21.22 9.59 -27.77
N ALA A 81 22.20 9.58 -28.69
CA ALA A 81 23.54 10.09 -28.40
C ALA A 81 23.41 11.50 -27.78
N PRO A 82 24.18 11.81 -26.73
CA PRO A 82 24.13 13.14 -26.12
C PRO A 82 24.39 14.18 -27.20
N THR A 83 23.41 15.06 -27.43
CA THR A 83 23.56 16.20 -28.32
C THR A 83 24.72 17.06 -27.82
N PRO A 84 25.64 17.50 -28.68
CA PRO A 84 26.82 18.30 -28.29
C PRO A 84 26.50 19.59 -27.53
N ASP A 85 25.24 20.03 -27.56
CA ASP A 85 24.78 21.28 -26.95
C ASP A 85 24.22 21.11 -25.53
N ALA A 86 24.16 19.88 -24.99
CA ALA A 86 23.79 19.68 -23.59
C ALA A 86 24.90 20.24 -22.68
N PRO A 87 24.60 21.17 -21.74
CA PRO A 87 25.59 21.67 -20.82
C PRO A 87 26.22 20.49 -20.04
N PRO A 88 27.54 20.48 -19.82
CA PRO A 88 28.17 19.40 -19.07
C PRO A 88 27.59 19.32 -17.65
N GLU A 89 27.37 18.10 -17.17
CA GLU A 89 26.69 17.76 -15.90
C GLU A 89 27.19 18.57 -14.69
N TRP A 90 28.47 18.94 -14.66
CA TRP A 90 29.04 19.76 -13.58
C TRP A 90 28.45 21.18 -13.52
N ARG A 91 28.02 21.76 -14.64
CA ARG A 91 27.42 23.11 -14.68
C ARG A 91 26.04 23.12 -14.06
N GLU A 92 25.23 22.09 -14.32
CA GLU A 92 23.91 21.92 -13.72
C GLU A 92 24.04 21.71 -12.22
N ARG A 93 24.94 20.81 -11.78
CA ARG A 93 25.23 20.58 -10.37
C ARG A 93 25.76 21.83 -9.66
N ALA A 94 26.56 22.65 -10.34
CA ALA A 94 27.04 23.92 -9.80
C ALA A 94 25.91 24.96 -9.68
N LEU A 95 25.01 25.03 -10.65
CA LEU A 95 23.82 25.89 -10.61
C LEU A 95 22.86 25.47 -9.50
N GLU A 96 22.59 24.17 -9.35
CA GLU A 96 21.79 23.62 -8.26
C GLU A 96 22.41 23.94 -6.89
N ALA A 97 23.71 23.68 -6.72
CA ALA A 97 24.40 24.00 -5.47
C ALA A 97 24.34 25.50 -5.14
N PHE A 98 24.44 26.37 -6.16
CA PHE A 98 24.33 27.81 -5.99
C PHE A 98 22.90 28.24 -5.61
N LEU A 99 21.87 27.69 -6.26
CA LEU A 99 20.48 28.00 -5.96
C LEU A 99 20.09 27.53 -4.55
N VAL A 100 20.52 26.33 -4.15
CA VAL A 100 20.34 25.81 -2.79
C VAL A 100 21.04 26.70 -1.77
N ALA A 101 22.26 27.16 -2.05
CA ALA A 101 22.99 28.07 -1.16
C ALA A 101 22.31 29.46 -1.07
N ALA A 102 21.76 29.97 -2.17
CA ALA A 102 21.04 31.23 -2.21
C ALA A 102 19.73 31.16 -1.41
N GLU A 103 18.97 30.07 -1.57
CA GLU A 103 17.73 29.83 -0.84
C GLU A 103 18.00 29.63 0.66
N PHE A 104 19.06 28.90 1.01
CA PHE A 104 19.54 28.78 2.39
C PHE A 104 19.87 30.15 3.00
N CYS A 105 20.60 31.00 2.27
CA CYS A 105 20.96 32.34 2.73
C CYS A 105 19.74 33.24 2.94
N ASP A 106 18.73 33.18 2.06
CA ASP A 106 17.52 34.00 2.18
C ASP A 106 16.65 33.51 3.35
N ARG A 107 16.50 32.20 3.50
CA ARG A 107 15.75 31.55 4.59
C ARG A 107 16.35 31.82 5.96
N HIS A 108 17.69 31.80 6.08
CA HIS A 108 18.42 32.02 7.35
C HIS A 108 18.95 33.44 7.53
N ARG A 109 18.52 34.37 6.68
CA ARG A 109 18.92 35.78 6.68
C ARG A 109 18.92 36.44 8.07
N PRO A 110 17.90 36.30 8.95
CA PRO A 110 17.93 36.94 10.27
C PRO A 110 19.05 36.42 11.16
N VAL A 111 19.35 35.11 11.14
CA VAL A 111 20.42 34.51 11.95
C VAL A 111 21.79 34.93 11.41
N LEU A 112 21.98 34.86 10.09
CA LEU A 112 23.23 35.29 9.43
C LEU A 112 23.51 36.78 9.69
N THR A 113 22.47 37.62 9.64
CA THR A 113 22.57 39.05 9.97
C THR A 113 22.95 39.24 11.45
N GLY A 114 22.35 38.48 12.36
CA GLY A 114 22.68 38.51 13.79
C GLY A 114 24.14 38.15 14.08
N VAL A 115 24.66 37.09 13.44
CA VAL A 115 26.07 36.67 13.56
C VAL A 115 27.01 37.74 13.01
N ALA A 116 26.69 38.34 11.86
CA ALA A 116 27.49 39.41 11.27
C ALA A 116 27.54 40.66 12.17
N VAL A 117 26.40 41.08 12.73
CA VAL A 117 26.31 42.21 13.67
C VAL A 117 27.11 41.93 14.95
N ALA A 118 26.99 40.71 15.51
CA ALA A 118 27.77 40.30 16.67
C ALA A 118 29.29 40.35 16.39
N GLY A 119 29.72 39.89 15.21
CA GLY A 119 31.12 39.97 14.79
C GLY A 119 31.64 41.39 14.67
N LEU A 120 30.84 42.29 14.08
CA LEU A 120 31.17 43.71 14.01
C LEU A 120 31.26 44.36 15.40
N ALA A 121 30.35 44.01 16.32
CA ALA A 121 30.36 44.49 17.70
C ALA A 121 31.62 44.03 18.46
N VAL A 122 32.01 42.76 18.34
CA VAL A 122 33.25 42.21 18.91
C VAL A 122 34.48 42.92 18.35
N ALA A 123 34.53 43.14 17.03
CA ALA A 123 35.62 43.86 16.37
C ALA A 123 35.71 45.34 16.80
N ALA A 124 34.57 45.99 17.00
CA ALA A 124 34.49 47.37 17.50
C ALA A 124 34.95 47.46 18.97
N ALA A 125 34.48 46.56 19.83
CA ALA A 125 34.90 46.46 21.23
C ALA A 125 36.42 46.22 21.35
N GLY A 126 36.98 45.34 20.51
CA GLY A 126 38.42 45.09 20.44
C GLY A 126 39.24 46.30 19.97
N ARG A 127 38.71 47.12 19.05
CA ARG A 127 39.35 48.39 18.64
C ARG A 127 39.27 49.45 19.74
N ALA A 128 38.11 49.62 20.38
CA ALA A 128 37.91 50.56 21.48
C ALA A 128 38.82 50.24 22.68
N ARG A 129 38.92 48.95 23.05
CA ARG A 129 39.84 48.47 24.09
C ARG A 129 41.29 48.82 23.76
N ARG A 130 41.76 48.52 22.54
CA ARG A 130 43.15 48.83 22.12
C ARG A 130 43.46 50.33 22.23
N ARG A 131 42.50 51.21 21.90
CA ARG A 131 42.63 52.66 22.05
C ARG A 131 42.71 53.10 23.52
N LEU A 132 41.86 52.53 24.39
CA LEU A 132 41.83 52.87 25.81
C LEU A 132 43.08 52.37 26.58
N VAL A 133 43.57 51.18 26.26
CA VAL A 133 44.82 50.64 26.81
C VAL A 133 46.02 51.50 26.39
N ARG A 134 46.10 51.94 25.13
CA ARG A 134 47.15 52.87 24.67
C ARG A 134 47.13 54.22 25.40
N LYS A 135 45.98 54.64 25.93
CA LYS A 135 45.83 55.86 26.75
C LYS A 135 46.03 55.63 28.25
N GLY A 136 46.46 54.43 28.67
CA GLY A 136 46.74 54.12 30.07
C GLY A 136 45.50 53.95 30.97
N SER A 137 44.30 53.78 30.40
CA SER A 137 43.06 53.65 31.18
C SER A 137 42.87 52.25 31.77
N THR A 138 42.63 52.15 33.08
CA THR A 138 42.38 50.90 33.84
C THR A 138 40.97 50.81 34.42
N SER A 139 40.04 51.63 33.90
CA SER A 139 38.65 51.73 34.38
C SER A 139 37.86 50.40 34.35
N ARG A 140 36.74 50.35 35.08
CA ARG A 140 35.80 49.21 35.06
C ARG A 140 35.28 48.92 33.64
N SER A 141 35.12 49.97 32.85
CA SER A 141 34.69 49.94 31.44
C SER A 141 35.69 49.23 30.54
N THR A 142 37.00 49.44 30.75
CA THR A 142 38.07 48.72 30.02
C THR A 142 38.10 47.23 30.31
N ARG A 143 37.74 46.80 31.54
CA ARG A 143 37.61 45.38 31.90
C ARG A 143 36.38 44.74 31.27
N ALA A 144 35.24 45.43 31.25
CA ALA A 144 34.02 44.95 30.58
C ALA A 144 34.21 44.77 29.06
N LEU A 145 34.91 45.71 28.41
CA LEU A 145 35.26 45.59 26.99
C LEU A 145 36.25 44.45 26.71
N ALA A 146 37.06 44.02 27.69
CA ALA A 146 37.97 42.89 27.52
C ALA A 146 37.24 41.54 27.44
N ALA A 147 36.17 41.37 28.21
CA ALA A 147 35.33 40.18 28.15
C ALA A 147 34.58 40.07 26.81
N LEU A 148 34.02 41.19 26.32
CA LEU A 148 33.29 41.24 25.05
C LEU A 148 34.19 41.15 23.81
N ALA A 149 35.45 41.58 23.91
CA ALA A 149 36.42 41.51 22.82
C ALA A 149 37.17 40.17 22.73
N HIS A 150 36.82 39.19 23.58
CA HIS A 150 37.51 37.91 23.60
C HIS A 150 37.06 37.02 22.42
N PRO A 151 37.97 36.40 21.65
CA PRO A 151 37.64 35.57 20.48
C PRO A 151 36.65 34.43 20.79
N SER A 152 36.69 33.91 22.01
CA SER A 152 35.77 32.86 22.47
C SER A 152 34.31 33.31 22.56
N ALA A 153 34.03 34.60 22.82
CA ALA A 153 32.67 35.11 22.87
C ALA A 153 31.99 35.07 21.48
N PHE A 154 32.75 35.40 20.43
CA PHE A 154 32.28 35.29 19.05
C PHE A 154 32.09 33.83 18.61
N LEU A 155 33.02 32.95 18.98
CA LEU A 155 32.91 31.51 18.73
C LEU A 155 31.66 30.91 19.36
N VAL A 156 31.37 31.21 20.63
CA VAL A 156 30.19 30.68 21.33
C VAL A 156 28.89 31.18 20.69
N ILE A 157 28.80 32.47 20.34
CA ILE A 157 27.61 33.02 19.67
C ILE A 157 27.44 32.43 18.28
N GLY A 158 28.52 32.28 17.52
CA GLY A 158 28.50 31.67 16.18
C GLY A 158 28.09 30.19 16.22
N LEU A 159 28.65 29.40 17.15
CA LEU A 159 28.29 28.00 17.35
C LEU A 159 26.84 27.84 17.81
N ALA A 160 26.36 28.67 18.74
CA ALA A 160 24.96 28.64 19.17
C ALA A 160 24.00 28.97 18.02
N GLY A 161 24.34 29.97 17.19
CA GLY A 161 23.58 30.31 15.98
C GLY A 161 23.57 29.19 14.95
N LEU A 162 24.72 28.56 14.70
CA LEU A 162 24.85 27.43 13.79
C LEU A 162 24.05 26.21 14.28
N CYS A 163 24.15 25.87 15.57
CA CYS A 163 23.35 24.80 16.17
C CYS A 163 21.84 25.07 16.08
N GLY A 164 21.42 26.32 16.26
CA GLY A 164 20.02 26.72 16.10
C GLY A 164 19.50 26.53 14.67
N VAL A 165 20.30 26.93 13.68
CA VAL A 165 19.98 26.74 12.24
C VAL A 165 19.92 25.25 11.89
N LEU A 166 20.92 24.47 12.31
CA LEU A 166 20.95 23.03 12.06
C LEU A 166 19.77 22.32 12.73
N TRP A 167 19.41 22.71 13.96
CA TRP A 167 18.26 22.16 14.66
C TRP A 167 16.94 22.48 13.95
N GLN A 168 16.79 23.71 13.44
CA GLN A 168 15.62 24.13 12.68
C GLN A 168 15.49 23.36 11.35
N GLU A 169 16.58 23.23 10.60
CA GLU A 169 16.61 22.47 9.34
C GLU A 169 16.34 20.96 9.57
N MET A 170 16.95 20.37 10.60
CA MET A 170 16.66 18.97 10.97
C MET A 170 15.21 18.74 11.35
N ARG A 171 14.56 19.72 11.99
CA ARG A 171 13.14 19.63 12.34
C ARG A 171 12.26 19.70 11.10
N LEU A 172 12.53 20.64 10.18
CA LEU A 172 11.78 20.77 8.94
C LEU A 172 11.94 19.54 8.05
N ALA A 173 13.16 19.03 7.88
CA ALA A 173 13.41 17.80 7.12
C ALA A 173 12.66 16.60 7.73
N ARG A 174 12.61 16.51 9.08
CA ARG A 174 11.83 15.46 9.75
C ARG A 174 10.33 15.61 9.51
N ASP A 175 9.81 16.83 9.55
CA ASP A 175 8.40 17.12 9.31
C ASP A 175 8.02 16.83 7.84
N GLU A 176 8.89 17.16 6.87
CA GLU A 176 8.72 16.85 5.45
C GLU A 176 8.76 15.34 5.17
N VAL A 177 9.74 14.61 5.73
CA VAL A 177 9.80 13.14 5.60
C VAL A 177 8.56 12.51 6.22
N THR A 178 8.12 13.00 7.37
CA THR A 178 6.90 12.49 8.02
C THR A 178 5.65 12.78 7.17
N ALA A 179 5.56 13.97 6.57
CA ALA A 179 4.48 14.33 5.67
C ALA A 179 4.48 13.49 4.38
N ALA A 180 5.66 13.26 3.80
CA ALA A 180 5.84 12.42 2.62
C ALA A 180 5.46 10.96 2.91
N HIS A 181 5.85 10.42 4.08
CA HIS A 181 5.43 9.09 4.51
C HIS A 181 3.90 8.99 4.67
N ARG A 182 3.26 9.98 5.31
CA ARG A 182 1.79 10.01 5.43
C ARG A 182 1.11 10.12 4.07
N ALA A 183 1.64 10.93 3.16
CA ALA A 183 1.11 11.07 1.80
C ALA A 183 1.28 9.76 1.02
N ALA A 184 2.40 9.07 1.14
CA ALA A 184 2.63 7.76 0.52
C ALA A 184 1.67 6.69 1.07
N GLU A 185 1.44 6.65 2.39
CA GLU A 185 0.45 5.76 3.02
C GLU A 185 -0.99 6.09 2.55
N GLN A 186 -1.32 7.37 2.39
CA GLN A 186 -2.61 7.82 1.84
C GLN A 186 -2.77 7.46 0.36
N HIS A 187 -1.74 7.61 -0.47
CA HIS A 187 -1.76 7.21 -1.88
C HIS A 187 -1.85 5.69 -2.04
N GLN A 188 -1.14 4.92 -1.21
CA GLN A 188 -1.19 3.47 -1.24
C GLN A 188 -2.56 2.95 -0.80
N SER A 189 -3.13 3.52 0.27
CA SER A 189 -4.50 3.19 0.71
C SER A 189 -5.55 3.64 -0.31
N ALA A 190 -5.39 4.78 -0.99
CA ALA A 190 -6.29 5.22 -2.05
C ALA A 190 -6.21 4.32 -3.30
N ALA A 191 -5.01 3.91 -3.73
CA ALA A 191 -4.82 2.98 -4.83
C ALA A 191 -5.36 1.58 -4.50
N GLN A 192 -5.21 1.14 -3.25
CA GLN A 192 -5.82 -0.11 -2.79
C GLN A 192 -7.34 0.00 -2.67
N ARG A 193 -7.90 1.11 -2.18
CA ARG A 193 -9.34 1.38 -2.20
C ARG A 193 -9.89 1.38 -3.62
N ALA A 194 -9.16 1.94 -4.59
CA ALA A 194 -9.51 1.87 -6.01
C ALA A 194 -9.49 0.41 -6.52
N ASN A 195 -8.46 -0.38 -6.16
CA ASN A 195 -8.42 -1.81 -6.50
C ASN A 195 -9.52 -2.64 -5.82
N LEU A 196 -9.91 -2.31 -4.59
CA LEU A 196 -11.00 -2.94 -3.84
C LEU A 196 -12.36 -2.58 -4.44
N ALA A 197 -12.57 -1.30 -4.76
CA ALA A 197 -13.77 -0.81 -5.42
C ALA A 197 -13.89 -1.38 -6.85
N ASP A 198 -12.79 -1.48 -7.60
CA ASP A 198 -12.80 -2.07 -8.93
C ASP A 198 -12.92 -3.60 -8.89
N SER A 199 -12.37 -4.28 -7.88
CA SER A 199 -12.62 -5.71 -7.62
C SER A 199 -14.08 -5.97 -7.19
N ALA A 200 -14.67 -5.07 -6.42
CA ALA A 200 -16.10 -5.08 -6.10
C ALA A 200 -16.95 -4.84 -7.35
N LYS A 201 -16.54 -3.92 -8.24
CA LYS A 201 -17.17 -3.73 -9.56
C LYS A 201 -17.00 -4.93 -10.49
N LEU A 202 -15.88 -5.65 -10.42
CA LEU A 202 -15.70 -6.92 -11.13
C LEU A 202 -16.67 -8.01 -10.63
N LEU A 203 -17.10 -7.96 -9.36
CA LEU A 203 -18.20 -8.80 -8.85
C LEU A 203 -19.59 -8.38 -9.40
N HIS A 204 -19.70 -7.23 -10.06
CA HIS A 204 -20.93 -6.74 -10.70
C HIS A 204 -20.96 -7.04 -12.21
N TRP A 205 -19.82 -7.33 -12.84
CA TRP A 205 -19.67 -7.53 -14.29
C TRP A 205 -19.36 -9.01 -14.59
N ALA A 206 -20.28 -9.66 -15.33
CA ALA A 206 -20.17 -11.00 -15.93
C ALA A 206 -19.70 -12.14 -15.00
N TRP A 207 -20.68 -12.82 -14.39
CA TRP A 207 -20.54 -14.12 -13.71
C TRP A 207 -19.64 -15.10 -14.49
N PRO A 208 -18.47 -15.51 -13.97
CA PRO A 208 -17.73 -16.66 -14.51
C PRO A 208 -18.58 -17.92 -14.34
N ARG A 209 -18.62 -18.79 -15.36
CA ARG A 209 -19.47 -20.00 -15.39
C ARG A 209 -19.34 -20.90 -14.14
N GLY A 210 -18.19 -20.92 -13.47
CA GLY A 210 -17.94 -21.70 -12.25
C GLY A 210 -18.69 -21.23 -11.00
N PHE A 211 -19.27 -20.02 -10.97
CA PHE A 211 -20.02 -19.52 -9.80
C PHE A 211 -21.49 -19.96 -9.77
N HIS A 212 -22.03 -20.53 -10.85
CA HIS A 212 -23.39 -21.09 -10.86
C HIS A 212 -23.49 -22.40 -10.05
N GLU A 213 -22.35 -23.01 -9.72
CA GLU A 213 -22.24 -24.27 -8.99
C GLU A 213 -22.00 -24.06 -7.49
N LEU A 214 -21.83 -22.81 -7.01
CA LEU A 214 -21.63 -22.57 -5.59
C LEU A 214 -22.85 -23.01 -4.76
N PRO A 215 -22.62 -23.50 -3.53
CA PRO A 215 -23.66 -23.90 -2.61
C PRO A 215 -24.74 -22.82 -2.46
N LYS A 216 -25.99 -23.23 -2.68
CA LYS A 216 -27.16 -22.37 -2.48
C LYS A 216 -27.55 -22.40 -1.00
N GLY A 217 -27.96 -21.24 -0.49
CA GLY A 217 -28.45 -21.08 0.87
C GLY A 217 -27.59 -20.16 1.73
N VAL A 218 -27.97 -20.08 3.00
CA VAL A 218 -27.42 -19.13 3.99
C VAL A 218 -26.46 -19.80 5.00
N ARG A 219 -26.20 -21.10 4.82
CA ARG A 219 -25.21 -21.88 5.57
C ARG A 219 -24.43 -22.75 4.60
N ASN A 220 -23.15 -22.43 4.40
CA ASN A 220 -22.30 -23.13 3.45
C ASN A 220 -20.96 -23.53 4.07
N THR A 221 -20.42 -24.66 3.61
CA THR A 221 -19.11 -25.18 4.03
C THR A 221 -18.17 -25.21 2.84
N TYR A 222 -16.94 -24.78 3.06
CA TYR A 222 -15.87 -24.77 2.07
C TYR A 222 -14.62 -25.41 2.66
N TYR A 223 -13.82 -26.04 1.81
CA TYR A 223 -12.60 -26.74 2.16
C TYR A 223 -11.43 -26.02 1.52
N ARG A 224 -10.41 -25.72 2.32
CA ARG A 224 -9.16 -25.09 1.88
C ARG A 224 -8.05 -26.15 1.84
N GLY A 225 -7.47 -26.34 0.67
CA GLY A 225 -6.35 -27.24 0.40
C GLY A 225 -4.99 -26.60 0.68
N ASN A 226 -3.91 -27.37 0.64
CA ASN A 226 -2.56 -26.82 0.73
C ASN A 226 -2.19 -25.98 -0.50
N ASP A 227 -1.31 -24.99 -0.34
CA ASP A 227 -0.89 -24.10 -1.44
C ASP A 227 0.33 -24.63 -2.21
N GLU A 228 0.98 -25.68 -1.71
CA GLU A 228 2.15 -26.28 -2.35
C GLU A 228 1.79 -27.59 -3.05
N ARG A 229 2.45 -27.86 -4.19
CA ARG A 229 2.35 -29.13 -4.93
C ARG A 229 3.75 -29.69 -5.18
N SER A 230 3.96 -30.93 -4.76
CA SER A 230 5.23 -31.65 -4.95
C SER A 230 5.05 -33.14 -4.65
N ASP A 231 5.72 -34.01 -5.39
CA ASP A 231 5.77 -35.46 -5.12
C ASP A 231 6.34 -35.81 -3.74
N LYS A 232 7.02 -34.86 -3.10
CA LYS A 232 7.55 -34.99 -1.73
C LYS A 232 6.50 -34.74 -0.65
N LEU A 233 5.37 -34.14 -1.00
CA LEU A 233 4.30 -33.82 -0.06
C LEU A 233 3.29 -34.96 -0.02
N PHE A 234 2.60 -35.10 1.12
CA PHE A 234 1.48 -36.04 1.22
C PHE A 234 0.47 -35.81 0.09
N ASN A 235 0.08 -36.87 -0.61
CA ASN A 235 -0.84 -36.83 -1.76
C ASN A 235 -0.44 -35.76 -2.81
N GLY A 236 0.86 -35.58 -3.07
CA GLY A 236 1.35 -34.57 -4.02
C GLY A 236 1.13 -33.12 -3.56
N GLY A 237 0.75 -32.90 -2.30
CA GLY A 237 0.29 -31.62 -1.77
C GLY A 237 -1.23 -31.43 -1.82
N ASN A 238 -2.00 -32.38 -2.35
CA ASN A 238 -3.46 -32.29 -2.38
C ASN A 238 -4.07 -32.83 -1.07
N TYR A 239 -4.11 -31.97 -0.05
CA TYR A 239 -4.79 -32.26 1.22
C TYR A 239 -5.38 -31.01 1.84
N ARG A 240 -6.40 -31.21 2.67
CA ARG A 240 -7.11 -30.15 3.39
C ARG A 240 -6.26 -29.61 4.53
N THR A 241 -6.20 -28.29 4.66
CA THR A 241 -5.58 -27.60 5.80
C THR A 241 -6.60 -26.89 6.69
N ALA A 242 -7.71 -26.42 6.12
CA ALA A 242 -8.80 -25.82 6.87
C ALA A 242 -10.18 -26.15 6.29
N THR A 243 -11.19 -26.06 7.14
CA THR A 243 -12.60 -26.02 6.77
C THR A 243 -13.15 -24.65 7.15
N PHE A 244 -13.80 -23.99 6.21
CA PHE A 244 -14.49 -22.73 6.43
C PHE A 244 -15.99 -22.99 6.46
N ARG A 245 -16.68 -22.44 7.45
CA ARG A 245 -18.13 -22.44 7.50
C ARG A 245 -18.62 -21.01 7.51
N VAL A 246 -19.47 -20.66 6.54
CA VAL A 246 -20.05 -19.33 6.41
C VAL A 246 -21.54 -19.43 6.66
N VAL A 247 -22.03 -18.71 7.67
CA VAL A 247 -23.41 -18.85 8.17
C VAL A 247 -24.02 -17.49 8.41
N LEU A 248 -25.29 -17.34 8.04
CA LEU A 248 -26.11 -16.20 8.44
C LEU A 248 -26.60 -16.39 9.87
N LYS A 249 -26.35 -15.38 10.71
CA LYS A 249 -26.66 -15.36 12.13
C LYS A 249 -27.70 -14.30 12.43
N ARG A 250 -28.55 -14.60 13.40
CA ARG A 250 -29.52 -13.67 14.00
C ARG A 250 -28.90 -12.95 15.20
N ALA A 251 -29.57 -11.91 15.67
CA ALA A 251 -29.11 -11.10 16.80
C ALA A 251 -28.96 -11.89 18.11
N ASP A 252 -29.72 -12.98 18.27
CA ASP A 252 -29.65 -13.89 19.42
C ASP A 252 -28.51 -14.93 19.30
N GLY A 253 -27.74 -14.90 18.21
CA GLY A 253 -26.67 -15.84 17.94
C GLY A 253 -27.14 -17.19 17.38
N SER A 254 -28.43 -17.38 17.09
CA SER A 254 -28.93 -18.56 16.36
C SER A 254 -28.67 -18.43 14.85
N ASP A 255 -28.77 -19.55 14.12
CA ASP A 255 -28.66 -19.55 12.66
C ASP A 255 -29.96 -19.04 12.04
N ALA A 256 -29.86 -18.13 11.08
CA ALA A 256 -31.00 -17.69 10.28
C ALA A 256 -31.22 -18.69 9.14
N GLU A 257 -32.44 -19.23 9.02
CA GLU A 257 -32.82 -20.16 7.96
C GLU A 257 -33.94 -19.56 7.10
N PRO A 258 -34.04 -19.92 5.81
CA PRO A 258 -35.18 -19.51 5.00
C PRO A 258 -36.52 -19.91 5.64
N GLY A 259 -37.51 -19.02 5.56
CA GLY A 259 -38.82 -19.16 6.20
C GLY A 259 -38.88 -18.61 7.63
N THR A 260 -37.76 -18.20 8.23
CA THR A 260 -37.76 -17.52 9.53
C THR A 260 -38.10 -16.04 9.40
N ARG A 261 -38.79 -15.49 10.39
CA ARG A 261 -39.05 -14.05 10.50
C ARG A 261 -37.80 -13.36 11.04
N VAL A 262 -37.33 -12.34 10.34
CA VAL A 262 -36.10 -11.57 10.60
C VAL A 262 -36.33 -10.04 10.56
N GLU A 263 -37.58 -9.60 10.55
CA GLU A 263 -37.96 -8.19 10.49
C GLU A 263 -37.40 -7.39 11.66
N GLY A 264 -36.67 -6.31 11.36
CA GLY A 264 -36.05 -5.46 12.38
C GLY A 264 -34.88 -6.11 13.12
N GLU A 265 -34.49 -7.34 12.79
CA GLU A 265 -33.35 -8.01 13.41
C GLU A 265 -32.02 -7.57 12.79
N ALA A 266 -31.02 -7.39 13.65
CA ALA A 266 -29.64 -7.25 13.20
C ALA A 266 -29.12 -8.63 12.76
N LEU A 267 -28.89 -8.80 11.46
CA LEU A 267 -28.30 -10.00 10.89
C LEU A 267 -26.78 -9.84 10.79
N ALA A 268 -26.07 -10.96 10.86
CA ALA A 268 -24.62 -11.00 10.68
C ALA A 268 -24.18 -12.21 9.87
N VAL A 269 -23.06 -12.09 9.17
CA VAL A 269 -22.37 -13.24 8.57
C VAL A 269 -21.25 -13.67 9.51
N ARG A 270 -21.27 -14.94 9.90
CA ARG A 270 -20.21 -15.56 10.68
C ARG A 270 -19.36 -16.45 9.78
N LEU A 271 -18.04 -16.28 9.88
CA LEU A 271 -17.04 -17.17 9.32
C LEU A 271 -16.37 -17.94 10.45
N ASP A 272 -16.53 -19.26 10.45
CA ASP A 272 -15.75 -20.17 11.28
C ASP A 272 -14.65 -20.83 10.45
N VAL A 273 -13.45 -20.89 11.00
CA VAL A 273 -12.28 -21.55 10.41
C VAL A 273 -11.80 -22.64 11.36
N THR A 274 -11.88 -23.88 10.92
CA THR A 274 -11.41 -25.06 11.66
C THR A 274 -10.21 -25.65 10.95
N ARG A 275 -9.08 -25.73 11.65
CA ARG A 275 -7.88 -26.44 11.18
C ARG A 275 -8.20 -27.92 10.96
N ALA A 276 -7.77 -28.46 9.83
CA ALA A 276 -7.94 -29.88 9.52
C ALA A 276 -7.00 -30.76 10.39
N PRO A 277 -7.41 -32.01 10.71
CA PRO A 277 -6.55 -32.95 11.42
C PRO A 277 -5.16 -33.06 10.78
N ASN A 278 -4.13 -33.25 11.62
CA ASN A 278 -2.75 -33.52 11.19
C ASN A 278 -2.09 -32.45 10.30
N THR A 279 -2.73 -31.31 10.06
CA THR A 279 -2.12 -30.16 9.38
C THR A 279 -1.01 -29.58 10.26
N ALA A 280 0.09 -29.08 9.71
CA ALA A 280 1.19 -28.56 10.54
C ALA A 280 0.78 -27.36 11.42
N ASP A 281 1.23 -27.35 12.69
CA ASP A 281 0.94 -26.26 13.66
C ASP A 281 1.42 -24.89 13.18
N VAL A 282 2.48 -24.88 12.37
CA VAL A 282 3.13 -23.65 11.89
C VAL A 282 2.20 -22.77 11.05
N PHE A 283 1.11 -23.30 10.50
CA PHE A 283 0.16 -22.52 9.70
C PHE A 283 -0.97 -21.87 10.52
N PHE A 284 -1.16 -22.29 11.77
CA PHE A 284 -2.29 -21.86 12.62
C PHE A 284 -1.84 -21.35 13.99
N LYS A 285 -0.60 -20.87 14.09
CA LYS A 285 -0.12 -20.28 15.33
C LYS A 285 -0.97 -19.06 15.67
N ALA A 286 -1.22 -18.87 16.97
CA ALA A 286 -2.13 -17.83 17.44
C ALA A 286 -1.69 -16.42 17.02
N ASP A 287 -0.38 -16.15 17.04
CA ASP A 287 0.22 -14.91 16.58
C ASP A 287 -0.03 -14.65 15.09
N GLN A 288 0.14 -15.65 14.23
CA GLN A 288 -0.15 -15.53 12.80
C GLN A 288 -1.64 -15.35 12.52
N MET A 289 -2.49 -16.09 13.24
CA MET A 289 -3.94 -16.00 13.08
C MET A 289 -4.50 -14.64 13.55
N THR A 290 -3.78 -13.90 14.40
CA THR A 290 -4.13 -12.50 14.70
C THR A 290 -4.04 -11.58 13.48
N GLY A 291 -3.25 -11.97 12.47
CA GLY A 291 -3.12 -11.25 11.20
C GLY A 291 -4.21 -11.59 10.19
N VAL A 292 -5.16 -12.49 10.51
CA VAL A 292 -6.29 -12.82 9.63
C VAL A 292 -7.50 -12.01 10.07
N PHE A 293 -8.08 -11.24 9.14
CA PHE A 293 -9.20 -10.35 9.45
C PHE A 293 -10.18 -10.22 8.30
N VAL A 294 -11.40 -9.79 8.61
CA VAL A 294 -12.48 -9.56 7.65
C VAL A 294 -12.83 -8.07 7.62
N THR A 295 -12.86 -7.51 6.42
CA THR A 295 -13.13 -6.08 6.19
C THR A 295 -14.35 -5.94 5.29
N SER A 296 -15.30 -5.07 5.68
CA SER A 296 -16.43 -4.69 4.83
C SER A 296 -15.98 -3.85 3.64
N LEU A 297 -16.52 -4.12 2.46
CA LEU A 297 -16.19 -3.41 1.22
C LEU A 297 -17.27 -2.38 0.81
N GLU A 298 -18.31 -2.22 1.61
CA GLU A 298 -19.35 -1.22 1.37
C GLU A 298 -18.83 0.20 1.74
N GLU A 299 -19.23 1.20 0.96
CA GLU A 299 -18.65 2.56 0.84
C GLU A 299 -18.52 3.39 2.15
N GLN A 300 -19.01 2.91 3.29
CA GLN A 300 -19.10 3.67 4.53
C GLN A 300 -18.65 2.93 5.81
N ASN A 301 -18.15 1.69 5.72
CA ASN A 301 -17.77 0.91 6.90
C ASN A 301 -16.42 0.20 6.72
N GLU A 302 -15.36 0.87 7.18
CA GLU A 302 -13.97 0.39 7.13
C GLU A 302 -13.56 -0.41 8.39
N ASP A 303 -14.52 -1.05 9.05
CA ASP A 303 -14.28 -1.82 10.27
C ASP A 303 -13.66 -3.19 9.92
N SER A 304 -12.35 -3.31 10.11
CA SER A 304 -11.62 -4.57 10.00
C SER A 304 -11.75 -5.37 11.29
N ARG A 305 -12.27 -6.60 11.19
CA ARG A 305 -12.50 -7.48 12.33
C ARG A 305 -11.56 -8.67 12.31
N PRO A 306 -10.61 -8.79 13.25
CA PRO A 306 -9.73 -9.96 13.31
C PRO A 306 -10.50 -11.22 13.71
N LEU A 307 -10.04 -12.36 13.21
CA LEU A 307 -10.50 -13.65 13.69
C LEU A 307 -10.10 -13.82 15.16
N ARG A 308 -11.01 -14.39 15.94
CA ARG A 308 -10.81 -14.68 17.38
C ARG A 308 -10.74 -16.18 17.58
N SER A 309 -9.88 -16.62 18.50
CA SER A 309 -9.82 -18.04 18.85
C SER A 309 -11.14 -18.49 19.48
N ALA A 310 -11.67 -19.61 19.00
CA ALA A 310 -12.86 -20.30 19.49
C ALA A 310 -12.51 -21.65 20.15
N GLY A 311 -11.23 -21.90 20.40
CA GLY A 311 -10.71 -23.16 20.93
C GLY A 311 -9.50 -23.65 20.12
N ALA A 312 -8.94 -24.81 20.51
CA ALA A 312 -7.79 -25.38 19.84
C ALA A 312 -8.07 -25.60 18.34
N GLY A 313 -7.33 -24.91 17.48
CA GLY A 313 -7.47 -25.01 16.01
C GLY A 313 -8.74 -24.39 15.43
N ASN A 314 -9.55 -23.68 16.22
CA ASN A 314 -10.81 -23.09 15.79
C ASN A 314 -10.76 -21.57 15.92
N TRP A 315 -11.23 -20.87 14.88
CA TRP A 315 -11.25 -19.42 14.81
C TRP A 315 -12.58 -18.94 14.27
N THR A 316 -13.03 -17.77 14.71
CA THR A 316 -14.33 -17.24 14.33
C THR A 316 -14.30 -15.72 14.20
N VAL A 317 -15.13 -15.19 13.31
CA VAL A 317 -15.36 -13.76 13.15
C VAL A 317 -16.80 -13.55 12.68
N GLU A 318 -17.41 -12.48 13.18
CA GLU A 318 -18.77 -12.11 12.83
C GLU A 318 -18.80 -10.65 12.34
N VAL A 319 -19.38 -10.46 11.15
CA VAL A 319 -19.52 -9.16 10.49
C VAL A 319 -21.00 -8.83 10.28
N PRO A 320 -21.45 -7.61 10.64
CA PRO A 320 -22.85 -7.25 10.52
C PRO A 320 -23.26 -7.15 9.04
N VAL A 321 -24.45 -7.64 8.71
CA VAL A 321 -25.08 -7.40 7.40
C VAL A 321 -25.66 -5.99 7.45
N PRO A 322 -25.23 -5.07 6.56
CA PRO A 322 -25.74 -3.71 6.61
C PRO A 322 -27.24 -3.68 6.26
N PRO A 323 -28.04 -2.90 7.01
CA PRO A 323 -29.44 -2.72 6.70
C PRO A 323 -29.58 -1.98 5.36
N ARG A 324 -30.63 -2.29 4.59
CA ARG A 324 -31.04 -1.54 3.41
C ARG A 324 -32.52 -1.19 3.52
N ALA A 325 -32.92 -0.11 2.86
CA ALA A 325 -34.31 0.35 2.87
C ALA A 325 -35.26 -0.73 2.33
N ALA A 326 -36.44 -0.84 2.95
CA ALA A 326 -37.52 -1.66 2.43
C ALA A 326 -37.95 -1.10 1.06
N GLY A 327 -38.08 -1.99 0.09
CA GLY A 327 -38.71 -1.68 -1.19
C GLY A 327 -40.24 -1.77 -1.08
N ASP A 328 -40.91 -1.38 -2.17
CA ASP A 328 -42.36 -1.44 -2.26
C ASP A 328 -42.89 -2.88 -2.10
N GLY A 329 -44.02 -3.03 -1.41
CA GLY A 329 -44.71 -4.33 -1.28
C GLY A 329 -44.09 -5.30 -0.26
N GLY A 330 -43.45 -4.79 0.79
CA GLY A 330 -42.92 -5.62 1.90
C GLY A 330 -41.61 -6.35 1.57
N TYR A 331 -40.99 -6.05 0.42
CA TYR A 331 -39.77 -6.69 -0.04
C TYR A 331 -38.53 -5.87 0.31
N THR A 332 -37.55 -6.50 0.95
CA THR A 332 -36.29 -5.87 1.34
C THR A 332 -35.12 -6.74 0.86
N ARG A 333 -34.16 -6.12 0.16
CA ARG A 333 -32.90 -6.78 -0.22
C ARG A 333 -31.78 -6.31 0.69
N LEU A 334 -31.28 -7.21 1.53
CA LEU A 334 -30.11 -6.97 2.39
C LEU A 334 -28.87 -7.62 1.78
N GLY A 335 -27.69 -7.22 2.22
CA GLY A 335 -26.45 -7.85 1.77
C GLY A 335 -25.24 -6.96 1.84
N GLY A 336 -24.08 -7.58 1.65
CA GLY A 336 -22.80 -6.91 1.68
C GLY A 336 -21.72 -7.77 1.04
N VAL A 337 -20.56 -7.17 0.84
CA VAL A 337 -19.35 -7.85 0.40
C VAL A 337 -18.26 -7.61 1.44
N TRP A 338 -17.55 -8.67 1.82
CA TRP A 338 -16.44 -8.62 2.76
C TRP A 338 -15.20 -9.29 2.17
N ALA A 339 -14.03 -8.75 2.45
CA ALA A 339 -12.73 -9.33 2.11
C ALA A 339 -12.14 -10.03 3.34
N VAL A 340 -11.71 -11.28 3.18
CA VAL A 340 -10.88 -12.00 4.16
C VAL A 340 -9.43 -11.80 3.77
N SER A 341 -8.66 -11.15 4.63
CA SER A 341 -7.30 -10.71 4.36
C SER A 341 -6.31 -11.27 5.38
N VAL A 342 -5.06 -11.44 4.96
CA VAL A 342 -3.91 -11.79 5.82
C VAL A 342 -2.92 -10.63 5.81
N GLY A 343 -2.59 -10.09 6.98
CA GLY A 343 -1.72 -8.92 7.14
C GLY A 343 -1.78 -8.30 8.53
N ASP A 344 -1.60 -6.99 8.65
CA ASP A 344 -1.75 -6.27 9.91
C ASP A 344 -3.17 -5.64 10.01
N PRO A 345 -4.04 -6.11 10.91
CA PRO A 345 -5.40 -5.56 11.06
C PRO A 345 -5.43 -4.14 11.64
N LYS A 346 -4.35 -3.67 12.28
CA LYS A 346 -4.27 -2.33 12.91
C LYS A 346 -3.83 -1.24 11.94
N ARG A 347 -3.21 -1.61 10.82
CA ARG A 347 -3.01 -0.70 9.69
C ARG A 347 -4.33 -0.70 8.90
N THR A 348 -4.93 0.47 8.73
CA THR A 348 -6.21 0.73 8.04
C THR A 348 -6.44 -0.11 6.77
N THR A 349 -7.71 -0.30 6.40
CA THR A 349 -8.21 -0.90 5.13
C THR A 349 -7.16 -1.02 4.02
N GLY A 350 -6.81 -2.26 3.65
CA GLY A 350 -5.84 -2.54 2.57
C GLY A 350 -4.45 -3.02 3.04
N ALA A 351 -4.16 -3.06 4.35
CA ALA A 351 -2.86 -3.52 4.86
C ALA A 351 -2.62 -5.04 4.85
N GLY A 352 -3.48 -5.81 4.18
CA GLY A 352 -3.35 -7.25 4.05
C GLY A 352 -3.61 -7.72 2.62
N THR A 353 -3.05 -8.86 2.27
CA THR A 353 -3.35 -9.51 0.99
C THR A 353 -4.74 -10.12 1.09
N ILE A 354 -5.60 -9.89 0.10
CA ILE A 354 -6.95 -10.46 0.05
C ILE A 354 -6.84 -11.90 -0.42
N HIS A 355 -7.32 -12.83 0.40
CA HIS A 355 -7.33 -14.25 0.04
C HIS A 355 -8.70 -14.70 -0.45
N TYR A 356 -9.77 -14.18 0.16
CA TYR A 356 -11.13 -14.59 -0.15
C TYR A 356 -12.09 -13.40 -0.12
N TYR A 357 -13.19 -13.52 -0.86
CA TYR A 357 -14.37 -12.68 -0.66
C TYR A 357 -15.52 -13.49 -0.08
N ILE A 358 -16.30 -12.86 0.78
CA ILE A 358 -17.60 -13.35 1.24
C ILE A 358 -18.65 -12.38 0.73
N ARG A 359 -19.77 -12.91 0.22
CA ARG A 359 -20.89 -12.10 -0.23
C ARG A 359 -22.20 -12.65 0.32
N ALA A 360 -23.01 -11.75 0.86
CA ALA A 360 -24.39 -12.04 1.23
C ALA A 360 -25.34 -11.30 0.30
N VAL A 361 -26.35 -12.01 -0.20
CA VAL A 361 -27.49 -11.45 -0.91
C VAL A 361 -28.73 -12.07 -0.31
N LEU A 362 -29.44 -11.30 0.49
CA LEU A 362 -30.58 -11.78 1.27
C LEU A 362 -31.84 -11.10 0.76
N TYR A 363 -32.87 -11.90 0.58
CA TYR A 363 -34.19 -11.46 0.15
C TYR A 363 -35.17 -11.69 1.30
N VAL A 364 -35.84 -10.63 1.71
CA VAL A 364 -36.83 -10.67 2.78
C VAL A 364 -38.14 -10.17 2.21
N ARG A 365 -39.24 -10.89 2.45
CA ARG A 365 -40.59 -10.46 2.07
C ARG A 365 -41.51 -10.58 3.27
N ASP A 366 -42.23 -9.50 3.58
CA ASP A 366 -43.16 -9.41 4.72
C ASP A 366 -42.48 -9.83 6.04
N GLY A 367 -41.20 -9.46 6.18
CA GLY A 367 -40.38 -9.79 7.34
C GLY A 367 -39.79 -11.20 7.36
N VAL A 368 -40.03 -12.04 6.35
CA VAL A 368 -39.59 -13.43 6.27
C VAL A 368 -38.43 -13.60 5.30
N LEU A 369 -37.37 -14.30 5.71
CA LEU A 369 -36.21 -14.61 4.86
C LEU A 369 -36.58 -15.63 3.77
N LEU A 370 -36.29 -15.32 2.52
CA LEU A 370 -36.68 -16.15 1.38
C LEU A 370 -35.60 -17.22 1.03
N PRO A 371 -35.99 -18.39 0.45
CA PRO A 371 -35.08 -19.46 0.05
C PRO A 371 -34.03 -19.08 -0.98
N GLU A 372 -34.26 -18.03 -1.76
CA GLU A 372 -33.32 -17.50 -2.75
C GLU A 372 -32.17 -16.71 -2.10
N SER A 373 -32.23 -16.49 -0.79
CA SER A 373 -31.17 -15.83 -0.03
C SER A 373 -29.91 -16.69 0.00
N VAL A 374 -28.77 -16.06 -0.26
CA VAL A 374 -27.49 -16.75 -0.36
C VAL A 374 -26.39 -16.03 0.40
N VAL A 375 -25.51 -16.80 1.02
CA VAL A 375 -24.23 -16.33 1.55
C VAL A 375 -23.13 -17.24 1.03
N TRP A 376 -22.17 -16.71 0.29
CA TRP A 376 -21.14 -17.54 -0.34
C TRP A 376 -19.74 -16.94 -0.17
N MET A 377 -18.74 -17.78 -0.39
CA MET A 377 -17.33 -17.42 -0.31
C MET A 377 -16.59 -17.86 -1.58
N VAL A 378 -15.59 -17.08 -1.99
CA VAL A 378 -14.69 -17.47 -3.08
C VAL A 378 -13.25 -17.10 -2.76
N ALA A 379 -12.31 -17.91 -3.26
CA ALA A 379 -10.89 -17.59 -3.27
C ALA A 379 -10.55 -16.63 -4.41
N VAL A 380 -9.71 -15.64 -4.11
CA VAL A 380 -9.20 -14.65 -5.07
C VAL A 380 -7.70 -14.42 -4.98
N TYR A 381 -7.02 -15.12 -4.07
CA TYR A 381 -5.57 -15.02 -3.88
C TYR A 381 -4.81 -15.41 -5.16
N PRO A 382 -4.07 -14.47 -5.79
CA PRO A 382 -3.19 -14.79 -6.91
C PRO A 382 -1.83 -15.25 -6.35
N SER A 383 -1.63 -16.56 -6.19
CA SER A 383 -0.29 -17.09 -5.89
C SER A 383 0.56 -17.12 -7.16
N PRO A 384 1.80 -16.61 -7.16
CA PRO A 384 2.75 -16.80 -8.26
C PRO A 384 3.07 -18.29 -8.52
N ILE A 385 2.79 -19.16 -7.55
CA ILE A 385 2.98 -20.63 -7.62
C ILE A 385 1.79 -21.30 -8.34
N LEU A 386 0.65 -20.60 -8.51
CA LEU A 386 -0.57 -21.08 -9.17
C LEU A 386 -0.52 -21.01 -10.71
N HIS A 387 0.62 -20.69 -11.32
CA HIS A 387 0.79 -20.73 -12.77
C HIS A 387 1.06 -22.16 -13.27
N GLY A 388 0.04 -23.01 -13.21
CA GLY A 388 -0.01 -24.31 -13.87
C GLY A 388 -1.46 -24.64 -14.28
N PRO A 389 -1.68 -25.43 -15.34
CA PRO A 389 -2.99 -26.03 -15.57
C PRO A 389 -3.27 -26.99 -14.38
N HIS A 390 -4.53 -27.19 -14.00
CA HIS A 390 -5.02 -28.02 -12.87
C HIS A 390 -4.99 -27.30 -11.49
N ALA A 391 -6.03 -27.22 -10.68
CA ALA A 391 -7.31 -27.94 -10.62
C ALA A 391 -8.36 -27.12 -9.83
N ASP A 392 -9.47 -26.79 -10.48
CA ASP A 392 -10.67 -26.27 -9.80
C ASP A 392 -11.10 -27.29 -8.72
N GLY A 393 -11.24 -26.86 -7.46
CA GLY A 393 -11.70 -27.71 -6.36
C GLY A 393 -10.63 -28.42 -5.53
N GLU A 394 -9.34 -28.25 -5.80
CA GLU A 394 -8.26 -28.82 -4.94
C GLU A 394 -7.70 -27.84 -3.90
N TRP A 395 -7.88 -26.54 -4.11
CA TRP A 395 -7.33 -25.48 -3.23
C TRP A 395 -8.42 -24.78 -2.44
N PHE A 396 -9.55 -24.57 -3.09
CA PHE A 396 -10.77 -24.06 -2.48
C PHE A 396 -11.95 -24.78 -3.15
N SER A 397 -12.79 -25.40 -2.34
CA SER A 397 -13.85 -26.27 -2.85
C SER A 397 -15.04 -26.29 -1.91
N ASP A 398 -16.23 -26.42 -2.46
CA ASP A 398 -17.43 -26.81 -1.71
C ASP A 398 -17.52 -28.33 -1.49
N ARG A 399 -16.66 -29.10 -2.16
CA ARG A 399 -16.53 -30.55 -2.00
C ARG A 399 -15.36 -30.90 -1.07
N PRO A 400 -15.48 -31.95 -0.24
CA PRO A 400 -14.40 -32.35 0.65
C PRO A 400 -13.08 -32.59 -0.08
N ILE A 401 -12.01 -31.96 0.42
CA ILE A 401 -10.62 -32.23 0.04
C ILE A 401 -10.08 -33.34 0.95
N PRO A 402 -9.24 -34.27 0.46
CA PRO A 402 -8.66 -35.34 1.27
C PRO A 402 -7.97 -34.84 2.53
N GLU A 403 -8.14 -35.54 3.65
CA GLU A 403 -7.48 -35.25 4.91
C GLU A 403 -6.15 -36.01 5.04
N ILE A 404 -5.23 -35.50 5.86
CA ILE A 404 -4.03 -36.25 6.22
C ILE A 404 -4.43 -37.33 7.25
N PRO A 405 -4.25 -38.63 6.95
CA PRO A 405 -4.65 -39.71 7.84
C PRO A 405 -3.73 -39.81 9.06
N ASP A 406 -4.22 -40.45 10.13
CA ASP A 406 -3.42 -40.70 11.33
C ASP A 406 -2.31 -41.74 11.06
N GLY A 407 -1.05 -41.45 11.44
CA GLY A 407 0.07 -42.40 11.29
C GLY A 407 1.47 -41.79 11.16
N ARG A 408 2.48 -42.65 10.92
CA ARG A 408 3.94 -42.35 10.95
C ARG A 408 4.43 -41.20 10.06
N ASN A 409 3.64 -40.76 9.08
CA ASN A 409 3.98 -39.68 8.13
C ASN A 409 3.22 -38.37 8.39
N ALA A 410 2.22 -38.40 9.28
CA ALA A 410 1.38 -37.24 9.64
C ALA A 410 2.09 -36.25 10.58
N THR A 411 3.23 -36.64 11.13
CA THR A 411 4.04 -35.83 12.04
C THR A 411 5.34 -35.33 11.41
N GLU A 412 5.67 -35.74 10.18
CA GLU A 412 6.89 -35.30 9.49
C GLU A 412 6.67 -33.94 8.82
N PRO A 413 7.29 -32.84 9.32
CA PRO A 413 7.02 -31.49 8.82
C PRO A 413 7.33 -31.31 7.33
N LYS A 414 8.27 -32.10 6.79
CA LYS A 414 8.67 -32.10 5.37
C LYS A 414 7.57 -32.58 4.44
N LEU A 415 6.77 -33.56 4.86
CA LEU A 415 5.65 -34.10 4.08
C LEU A 415 4.42 -33.17 4.14
N LEU A 416 4.45 -32.19 5.05
CA LEU A 416 3.37 -31.24 5.34
C LEU A 416 3.67 -29.80 4.86
N GLY A 417 4.75 -29.58 4.11
CA GLY A 417 5.11 -28.25 3.57
C GLY A 417 5.55 -27.23 4.63
N ALA A 418 5.94 -27.66 5.83
CA ALA A 418 6.48 -26.76 6.85
C ALA A 418 7.99 -26.56 6.66
N PRO A 419 8.51 -25.31 6.63
CA PRO A 419 9.95 -25.07 6.52
C PRO A 419 10.70 -25.63 7.73
N GLU A 420 11.87 -26.24 7.50
CA GLU A 420 12.79 -26.63 8.57
C GLU A 420 13.11 -25.40 9.43
N LYS A 421 12.90 -25.48 10.74
CA LYS A 421 13.56 -24.58 11.67
C LYS A 421 15.06 -24.77 11.47
N LYS A 422 15.73 -23.79 10.89
CA LYS A 422 17.18 -23.62 11.05
C LYS A 422 17.47 -22.99 12.40
#